data_AF-A0ABD6C7A7-F1
#
_entry.id   AF-A0ABD6C7A7-F1
#
_cell.length_a   1.000
_cell.length_b   1.000
_cell.length_c   1.000
_cell.angle_alpha   90.00
_cell.angle_beta   90.00
_cell.angle_gamma   90.00
#
_symmetry.space_group_name_H-M   'P 1'
#
loop_
_entity.id
_entity.type
_entity.pdbx_description
1 polymer ?
#
loop_
_entity_poly.entity_id
_entity_poly.type
_entity_poly.pdbx_seq_one_letter_code
_entity_poly.pdbx_strand_id
1 'polypeptide(L)' 'MALSERLKFALVLAGGIILPGLADYALAQAGYELLGIVVWVSGYLGAMVLIWYVWLRPLDMTGPS' A
#
# COMPACT_ATOMS: atom_id res chain seq x y z
N MET A 1 18.79 -8.24 -14.03
CA MET A 1 17.52 -7.88 -14.70
C MET A 1 16.77 -6.93 -13.78
N ALA A 2 16.41 -5.73 -14.23
CA ALA A 2 15.55 -4.85 -13.46
C ALA A 2 14.10 -5.36 -13.51
N LEU A 3 13.36 -5.21 -12.42
CA LEU A 3 11.94 -5.57 -12.35
C LEU A 3 11.13 -4.64 -13.28
N SER A 4 10.13 -5.18 -13.99
CA SER A 4 9.27 -4.34 -14.84
C SER A 4 8.45 -3.37 -13.98
N GLU A 5 8.18 -2.16 -14.50
CA GLU A 5 7.42 -1.13 -13.76
C GLU A 5 6.01 -1.60 -13.38
N ARG A 6 5.36 -2.37 -14.26
CA ARG A 6 4.05 -2.98 -13.97
C ARG A 6 4.12 -3.94 -12.78
N LEU A 7 5.20 -4.72 -12.70
CA LEU A 7 5.39 -5.67 -11.61
C LEU A 7 5.75 -4.96 -10.31
N LYS A 8 6.56 -3.89 -10.37
CA LYS A 8 6.82 -3.05 -9.18
C LYS A 8 5.53 -2.46 -8.61
N PHE A 9 4.70 -1.86 -9.48
CA PHE A 9 3.40 -1.33 -9.08
C PHE A 9 2.53 -2.42 -8.44
N ALA A 10 2.40 -3.58 -9.10
CA ALA A 10 1.59 -4.69 -8.60
C ALA A 10 2.09 -5.20 -7.24
N LEU A 11 3.40 -5.30 -7.05
CA LEU A 11 3.99 -5.73 -5.78
C LEU A 11 3.78 -4.72 -4.66
N VAL A 12 3.92 -3.41 -4.95
CA VAL A 12 3.67 -2.37 -3.95
C VAL A 12 2.19 -2.32 -3.58
N LEU A 13 1.29 -2.40 -4.57
CA LEU A 13 -0.15 -2.43 -4.32
C LEU A 13 -0.56 -3.66 -3.50
N ALA A 14 -0.14 -4.86 -3.92
CA ALA A 14 -0.48 -6.08 -3.21
C ALA A 14 0.17 -6.11 -1.82
N GLY A 15 1.46 -5.77 -1.72
CA GLY A 15 2.20 -5.75 -0.46
C GLY A 15 1.64 -4.72 0.53
N GLY A 16 1.24 -3.55 0.05
CA GLY A 16 0.63 -2.49 0.85
C GLY A 16 -0.72 -2.84 1.46
N ILE A 17 -1.40 -3.89 0.95
CA ILE A 17 -2.66 -4.39 1.49
C ILE A 17 -2.42 -5.65 2.33
N ILE A 18 -1.68 -6.60 1.77
CA ILE A 18 -1.47 -7.93 2.38
C ILE A 18 -0.63 -7.82 3.64
N LEU A 19 0.49 -7.10 3.62
CA LEU A 19 1.40 -7.06 4.77
C LEU A 19 0.76 -6.38 5.99
N PRO A 20 0.09 -5.22 5.87
CA PRO A 20 -0.61 -4.63 7.02
C PRO A 20 -1.77 -5.49 7.52
N GLY A 21 -2.50 -6.16 6.62
CA GLY A 21 -3.58 -7.09 7.00
C GLY A 21 -3.09 -8.31 7.78
N LEU A 22 -1.96 -8.91 7.37
CA LEU A 22 -1.34 -10.00 8.11
C LEU A 22 -0.79 -9.54 9.47
N ALA A 23 -0.23 -8.33 9.53
CA ALA A 23 0.25 -7.76 10.78
C ALA A 23 -0.90 -7.48 11.77
N ASP A 24 -2.00 -6.88 11.29
CA ASP A 24 -3.23 -6.69 12.07
C ASP A 24 -3.78 -8.01 12.61
N TYR A 25 -3.93 -9.02 11.74
CA TYR A 25 -4.36 -10.35 12.15
C TYR A 25 -3.47 -10.93 13.26
N ALA A 26 -2.15 -10.86 13.10
CA ALA A 26 -1.21 -11.37 14.10
C ALA A 26 -1.30 -10.60 15.43
N LEU A 27 -1.48 -9.28 15.38
CA LEU A 27 -1.64 -8.41 16.55
C LEU A 27 -2.96 -8.67 17.28
N ALA A 28 -4.06 -8.83 16.54
CA ALA A 28 -5.35 -9.18 17.10
C ALA A 28 -5.31 -10.54 17.81
N GLN A 29 -4.69 -11.55 17.19
CA GLN A 29 -4.48 -12.88 17.80
C GLN A 29 -3.62 -12.83 19.08
N ALA A 30 -2.76 -11.82 19.21
CA ALA A 30 -1.95 -11.57 20.39
C ALA A 30 -2.64 -10.67 21.45
N GLY A 31 -3.90 -10.26 21.23
CA GLY A 31 -4.67 -9.41 22.14
C GLY A 31 -4.47 -7.91 21.97
N TYR A 32 -3.75 -7.49 20.92
CA TYR A 32 -3.44 -6.08 20.63
C TYR A 32 -4.33 -5.50 19.51
N GLU A 33 -5.65 -5.66 19.63
CA GLU A 33 -6.62 -5.31 18.57
C GLU A 33 -6.50 -3.85 18.10
N LEU A 34 -6.44 -2.89 19.03
CA LEU A 34 -6.30 -1.47 18.65
C LEU A 34 -4.99 -1.19 17.91
N LEU A 35 -3.89 -1.84 18.30
CA LEU A 35 -2.60 -1.67 17.63
C LEU A 35 -2.64 -2.27 16.23
N GLY A 36 -3.31 -3.43 16.07
CA GLY A 36 -3.55 -4.05 14.78
C GLY A 36 -4.25 -3.11 13.80
N ILE A 37 -5.35 -2.49 14.24
CA ILE A 37 -6.10 -1.50 13.45
C ILE A 37 -5.19 -0.33 13.03
N VAL A 38 -4.40 0.21 13.96
CA VAL A 38 -3.47 1.33 13.68
C VAL A 38 -2.43 0.92 12.63
N VAL A 39 -1.86 -0.28 12.75
CA VAL A 39 -0.90 -0.83 11.77
C VAL A 39 -1.56 -1.00 10.41
N TRP A 40 -2.79 -1.51 10.37
CA TRP A 40 -3.53 -1.69 9.12
C TRP A 40 -3.79 -0.36 8.42
N VAL A 41 -4.39 0.61 9.12
CA VAL A 41 -4.72 1.93 8.57
C VAL A 41 -3.47 2.68 8.11
N SER A 42 -2.42 2.70 8.94
CA SER A 42 -1.18 3.40 8.59
C SER A 42 -0.46 2.74 7.42
N GLY A 43 -0.44 1.40 7.37
CA GLY A 43 0.15 0.65 6.26
C GLY A 43 -0.60 0.90 4.94
N TYR A 44 -1.93 0.85 4.98
CA TYR A 44 -2.78 1.12 3.83
C TYR A 44 -2.63 2.56 3.33
N LEU A 45 -2.70 3.55 4.24
CA LEU A 45 -2.51 4.97 3.91
C LEU A 45 -1.10 5.22 3.35
N GLY A 46 -0.08 4.60 3.94
CA GLY A 46 1.30 4.66 3.45
C GLY A 46 1.43 4.12 2.03
N ALA A 47 0.79 2.98 1.73
CA ALA A 47 0.75 2.40 0.40
C ALA A 47 0.04 3.33 -0.60
N MET A 48 -1.10 3.93 -0.22
CA MET A 48 -1.81 4.92 -1.05
C MET A 48 -0.92 6.12 -1.39
N VAL A 49 -0.26 6.71 -0.38
CA VAL A 49 0.61 7.87 -0.57
C VAL A 49 1.82 7.52 -1.45
N LEU A 50 2.43 6.36 -1.23
CA LEU A 50 3.56 5.88 -2.03
C LEU A 50 3.15 5.67 -3.50
N ILE A 51 2.02 5.00 -3.72
CA ILE A 51 1.48 4.75 -5.06
C ILE A 51 1.19 6.08 -5.77
N TRP A 52 0.52 7.00 -5.07
CA TRP A 52 0.23 8.31 -5.59
C TRP A 52 1.52 9.05 -5.97
N TYR A 53 2.50 9.10 -5.06
CA TYR A 53 3.72 9.89 -5.26
C TYR A 53 4.58 9.37 -6.42
N VAL A 54 4.72 8.05 -6.54
CA VAL A 54 5.64 7.43 -7.51
C VAL A 54 4.99 7.22 -8.88
N TRP A 55 3.71 6.81 -8.94
CA TRP A 55 3.07 6.45 -10.21
C TRP A 55 2.00 7.42 -10.68
N LEU A 56 1.24 8.06 -9.79
CA LEU A 56 0.11 8.91 -10.21
C LEU A 56 0.49 10.39 -10.37
N ARG A 57 1.19 10.96 -9.39
CA ARG A 57 1.60 12.38 -9.35
C ARG A 57 2.41 12.80 -10.58
N PRO A 58 3.29 11.96 -11.17
CA PRO A 58 4.05 12.34 -12.36
C PRO A 58 3.24 12.27 -13.66
N LEU A 59 1.99 11.80 -13.64
CA LEU A 59 1.17 11.71 -14.84
C LEU A 59 0.62 13.09 -15.21
N ASP A 60 0.85 13.51 -16.44
CA ASP A 60 0.19 14.68 -17.01
C ASP A 60 -1.27 14.33 -17.32
N MET A 61 -2.15 14.65 -16.38
CA MET A 61 -3.59 14.43 -16.51
C MET A 61 -4.21 15.57 -17.34
N THR A 62 -4.15 15.46 -18.66
CA THR A 62 -4.84 16.39 -19.59
C THR A 62 -6.20 15.84 -20.00
N GLY A 63 -7.20 16.71 -20.12
CA GLY A 63 -8.52 16.34 -20.67
C GLY A 63 -8.51 16.26 -22.21
N PRO A 64 -9.56 15.68 -22.83
CA PRO A 64 -9.75 15.73 -24.28
C PRO A 64 -9.87 17.19 -24.75
N SER A 65 -9.21 17.51 -25.87
CA SER A 65 -9.35 18.78 -26.60
C SER A 65 -10.57 18.76 -27.53
#